data_AF-A0A7C4KX58-F1
#
_entry.id   AF-A0A7C4KX58-F1
#
_cell.length_a   1.000
_cell.length_b   1.000
_cell.length_c   1.000
_cell.angle_alpha   90.00
_cell.angle_beta   90.00
_cell.angle_gamma   90.00
#
_symmetry.space_group_name_H-M   'P 1'
#
loop_
_entity.id
_entity.type
_entity.pdbx_description
1 polymer ?
#
loop_
_entity_poly.entity_id
_entity_poly.type
_entity_poly.pdbx_seq_one_letter_code
_entity_poly.pdbx_strand_id
1 'polypeptide(L)'
;GLLHKGGIVHGYLTTSNMLIQNDMIFFIDFGLGGYTKDIEARGVDIHLMRRAIESLYYEFSEFAYESFIIGYKEIMLDEANDILKRVIEIRKRGRYVEGDRHK
;
A
#
# COMPACT_ATOMS: atom_id res chain seq x y z
N GLY A 1 3.51 0.48 8.13
CA GLY A 1 2.84 -0.03 9.34
C GLY A 1 2.37 1.08 10.27
N LEU A 2 3.26 1.97 10.71
CA LEU A 2 2.98 2.95 11.78
C LEU A 2 1.74 3.82 11.54
N LEU A 3 1.53 4.33 10.31
CA LEU A 3 0.32 5.10 9.95
C LEU A 3 -0.95 4.28 10.24
N HIS A 4 -1.07 3.08 9.67
CA HIS A 4 -2.24 2.23 9.86
C HIS A 4 -2.45 1.84 11.33
N LYS A 5 -1.36 1.57 12.08
CA LYS A 5 -1.43 1.29 13.52
C LYS A 5 -1.99 2.47 14.31
N GLY A 6 -1.61 3.69 13.94
CA GLY A 6 -2.18 4.95 14.44
C GLY A 6 -3.59 5.25 13.95
N GLY A 7 -4.18 4.39 13.12
CA GLY A 7 -5.50 4.60 12.54
C GLY A 7 -5.52 5.64 11.43
N ILE A 8 -4.39 5.92 10.79
CA ILE A 8 -4.26 6.85 9.67
C ILE A 8 -4.12 6.05 8.38
N VAL A 9 -4.88 6.41 7.35
CA VAL A 9 -4.66 6.03 5.96
C VAL A 9 -4.23 7.26 5.17
N HIS A 10 -3.31 7.09 4.22
CA HIS A 10 -2.81 8.15 3.36
C HIS A 10 -3.80 8.47 2.24
N GLY A 11 -4.51 7.48 1.71
CA GLY A 11 -5.50 7.62 0.64
C GLY A 11 -4.91 7.82 -0.76
N TYR A 12 -3.60 8.10 -0.86
CA TYR A 12 -2.86 8.21 -2.11
C TYR A 12 -1.39 7.78 -1.93
N LEU A 13 -1.19 6.61 -1.33
CA LEU A 13 0.14 6.11 -0.98
C LEU A 13 0.93 5.65 -2.23
N THR A 14 1.83 6.51 -2.70
CA THR A 14 2.74 6.23 -3.83
C THR A 14 4.17 6.65 -3.48
N THR A 15 5.16 6.17 -4.24
CA THR A 15 6.57 6.54 -4.05
C THR A 15 6.84 8.03 -4.31
N SER A 16 6.05 8.69 -5.16
CA SER A 16 6.17 10.14 -5.40
C SER A 16 5.71 11.00 -4.21
N ASN A 17 4.94 10.42 -3.29
CA ASN A 17 4.52 11.07 -2.04
C ASN A 17 5.43 10.72 -0.86
N MET A 18 6.65 10.24 -1.14
CA MET A 18 7.66 9.92 -0.14
C MET A 18 8.91 10.77 -0.38
N LEU A 19 9.37 11.44 0.67
CA LEU A 19 10.64 12.14 0.69
C LEU A 19 11.61 11.36 1.57
N ILE A 20 12.87 11.26 1.13
CA ILE A 20 13.95 10.63 1.90
C ILE A 20 14.91 11.71 2.35
N GLN A 21 15.14 11.81 3.66
CA GLN A 21 16.11 12.71 4.25
C GLN A 21 16.78 12.03 5.44
N ASN A 22 18.12 11.96 5.44
CA ASN A 22 18.92 11.33 6.50
C ASN A 22 18.43 9.91 6.85
N ASP A 23 18.25 9.06 5.84
CA ASP A 23 17.74 7.68 5.95
C ASP A 23 16.34 7.54 6.57
N MET A 24 15.61 8.65 6.72
CA MET A 24 14.22 8.66 7.16
C MET A 24 13.28 8.94 6.00
N ILE A 25 12.16 8.24 5.98
CA ILE A 25 11.07 8.45 5.02
C ILE A 25 10.03 9.37 5.64
N PHE A 26 9.69 10.42 4.91
CA PHE A 26 8.61 11.36 5.22
C PHE A 26 7.50 11.19 4.19
N PHE A 27 6.26 11.00 4.66
CA PHE A 27 5.08 10.98 3.81
C PHE A 27 4.53 12.40 3.67
N ILE A 28 4.17 12.78 2.45
CA ILE A 28 3.56 14.07 2.13
C ILE A 28 2.21 13.86 1.43
N ASP A 29 1.43 14.93 1.28
CA ASP A 29 0.14 14.91 0.58
C ASP A 29 -0.91 13.94 1.17
N PHE A 30 -1.41 14.28 2.36
CA PHE A 30 -2.54 13.59 2.98
C PHE A 30 -3.91 14.14 2.52
N GLY A 31 -3.99 14.78 1.34
CA GLY A 31 -5.22 15.43 0.87
C GLY A 31 -6.42 14.49 0.70
N LEU A 32 -6.17 13.20 0.45
CA LEU A 32 -7.16 12.13 0.36
C LEU A 32 -7.12 11.16 1.56
N GLY A 33 -6.28 11.47 2.55
CA GLY A 33 -6.09 10.65 3.73
C GLY A 33 -7.20 10.83 4.75
N GLY A 34 -7.16 10.01 5.80
CA GLY A 34 -8.15 10.09 6.87
C GLY A 34 -7.84 9.20 8.06
N TYR A 35 -8.63 9.37 9.11
CA TYR A 35 -8.57 8.53 10.31
C TYR A 35 -9.57 7.38 10.19
N THR A 36 -9.06 6.17 9.98
CA THR A 36 -9.87 4.95 9.95
C THR A 36 -9.03 3.72 10.28
N LYS A 37 -9.69 2.73 10.89
CA LYS A 37 -9.14 1.38 11.08
C LYS A 37 -9.72 0.36 10.10
N ASP A 38 -10.52 0.83 9.14
CA ASP A 38 -11.17 -0.02 8.15
C ASP A 38 -10.14 -0.80 7.31
N ILE A 39 -10.43 -2.09 7.11
CA ILE A 39 -9.56 -3.03 6.42
C ILE A 39 -9.54 -2.75 4.91
N GLU A 40 -10.65 -2.32 4.31
CA GLU A 40 -10.69 -1.96 2.89
C GLU A 40 -9.78 -0.75 2.64
N ALA A 41 -9.94 0.34 3.39
CA ALA A 41 -9.13 1.55 3.24
C ALA A 41 -7.63 1.28 3.38
N ARG A 42 -7.22 0.53 4.42
CA ARG A 42 -5.83 0.11 4.62
C ARG A 42 -5.34 -0.81 3.49
N GLY A 43 -6.20 -1.67 2.98
CA GLY A 43 -5.91 -2.54 1.85
C GLY A 43 -5.69 -1.76 0.54
N VAL A 44 -6.49 -0.70 0.31
CA VAL A 44 -6.35 0.18 -0.86
C VAL A 44 -5.00 0.91 -0.82
N ASP A 45 -4.58 1.44 0.33
CA ASP A 45 -3.27 2.10 0.48
C ASP A 45 -2.10 1.18 0.11
N ILE A 46 -2.10 -0.06 0.64
CA ILE A 46 -1.05 -1.04 0.31
C ILE A 46 -1.12 -1.44 -1.18
N HIS A 47 -2.32 -1.56 -1.73
CA HIS A 47 -2.49 -1.85 -3.15
C HIS A 47 -1.92 -0.73 -4.05
N LEU A 48 -2.15 0.54 -3.70
CA LEU A 48 -1.57 1.69 -4.39
C LEU A 48 -0.04 1.67 -4.30
N MET A 49 0.52 1.40 -3.12
CA MET A 49 1.96 1.28 -2.95
C MET A 49 2.54 0.16 -3.82
N ARG A 50 1.89 -1.00 -3.88
CA ARG A 50 2.29 -2.11 -4.75
C ARG A 50 2.32 -1.69 -6.22
N ARG A 51 1.28 -0.99 -6.69
CA ARG A 51 1.23 -0.49 -8.07
C ARG A 51 2.33 0.52 -8.36
N ALA A 52 2.63 1.39 -7.40
CA ALA A 52 3.73 2.36 -7.54
C ALA A 52 5.09 1.65 -7.68
N ILE A 53 5.34 0.61 -6.87
CA ILE A 53 6.55 -0.23 -6.97
C ILE A 53 6.62 -0.94 -8.34
N GLU A 54 5.53 -1.60 -8.74
CA GLU A 54 5.44 -2.34 -10.02
C GLU A 54 5.66 -1.44 -11.25
N SER A 55 5.34 -0.15 -11.14
CA SER A 55 5.46 0.82 -12.24
C SER A 55 6.87 1.38 -12.42
N LEU A 56 7.76 1.23 -11.44
CA LEU A 56 9.13 1.75 -11.51
C LEU A 56 10.11 0.77 -12.16
N TYR A 57 10.22 -0.44 -11.61
CA TYR A 57 11.18 -1.45 -12.09
C TYR A 57 10.61 -2.85 -11.91
N TYR A 58 10.10 -3.45 -12.99
CA TYR A 58 9.45 -4.76 -12.96
C TYR A 58 10.33 -5.85 -12.32
N GLU A 59 11.63 -5.88 -12.67
CA GLU A 59 12.58 -6.90 -12.19
C GLU A 59 12.78 -6.90 -10.67
N PHE A 60 12.69 -5.74 -10.01
CA PHE A 60 12.89 -5.60 -8.57
C PHE A 60 11.58 -5.46 -7.78
N SER A 61 10.45 -5.37 -8.50
CA SER A 61 9.16 -5.03 -7.90
C SER A 61 8.70 -6.03 -6.84
N GLU A 62 8.91 -7.33 -7.06
CA GLU A 62 8.53 -8.36 -6.10
C GLU A 62 9.40 -8.27 -4.84
N PHE A 63 10.72 -8.17 -4.98
CA PHE A 63 11.63 -8.01 -3.85
C PHE A 63 11.34 -6.76 -3.01
N ALA A 64 11.09 -5.63 -3.67
CA ALA A 64 10.75 -4.37 -3.00
C ALA A 64 9.40 -4.47 -2.28
N TYR A 65 8.40 -5.09 -2.90
CA TYR A 65 7.10 -5.31 -2.28
C TYR A 65 7.19 -6.27 -1.09
N GLU A 66 7.93 -7.37 -1.20
CA GLU A 66 8.19 -8.30 -0.09
C GLU A 66 8.84 -7.60 1.09
N SER A 67 9.86 -6.78 0.84
CA SER A 67 10.53 -5.97 1.86
C SER A 67 9.56 -5.01 2.55
N PHE A 68 8.70 -4.35 1.78
CA PHE A 68 7.62 -3.51 2.33
C PHE A 68 6.65 -4.31 3.21
N ILE A 69 6.25 -5.51 2.78
CA ILE A 69 5.34 -6.37 3.54
C ILE A 69 5.96 -6.88 4.83
N ILE A 70 7.25 -7.22 4.84
CA ILE A 70 7.97 -7.61 6.06
C ILE A 70 7.88 -6.48 7.10
N GLY A 71 8.30 -5.26 6.74
CA GLY A 71 8.22 -4.12 7.66
C GLY A 71 6.78 -3.74 8.04
N TYR A 72 5.79 -3.98 7.17
CA TYR A 72 4.39 -3.78 7.52
C TYR A 72 3.91 -4.77 8.58
N LYS A 73 4.24 -6.06 8.44
CA LYS A 73 3.88 -7.13 9.37
C LYS A 73 4.52 -6.96 10.74
N GLU A 74 5.78 -6.54 10.80
CA GLU A 74 6.50 -6.30 12.06
C GLU A 74 5.77 -5.29 12.97
N ILE A 75 5.11 -4.29 12.38
CA ILE A 75 4.41 -3.25 13.14
C ILE A 75 2.97 -3.62 13.46
N MET A 76 2.28 -4.24 12.49
CA MET A 76 0.84 -4.53 12.57
C MET A 76 0.51 -5.90 13.19
N LEU A 77 1.49 -6.79 13.32
CA LEU A 77 1.34 -8.12 13.93
C LEU A 77 0.18 -8.89 13.29
N ASP A 78 -0.73 -9.45 14.09
CA ASP A 78 -1.83 -10.28 13.61
C ASP A 78 -2.82 -9.52 12.71
N GLU A 79 -3.03 -8.22 12.94
CA GLU A 79 -3.89 -7.37 12.09
C GLU A 79 -3.38 -7.31 10.64
N ALA A 80 -2.08 -7.53 10.42
CA ALA A 80 -1.51 -7.51 9.08
C ALA A 80 -2.14 -8.60 8.19
N ASN A 81 -2.44 -9.78 8.75
CA ASN A 81 -2.89 -10.92 7.96
C ASN A 81 -4.21 -10.63 7.24
N ASP A 82 -5.19 -10.06 7.93
CA ASP A 82 -6.49 -9.77 7.35
C ASP A 82 -6.45 -8.60 6.36
N ILE A 83 -5.60 -7.62 6.62
CA ILE A 83 -5.34 -6.52 5.68
C ILE A 83 -4.69 -7.05 4.40
N LEU A 84 -3.69 -7.92 4.50
CA LEU A 84 -3.01 -8.48 3.33
C LEU A 84 -3.89 -9.45 2.53
N LYS A 85 -4.76 -10.22 3.19
CA LYS A 85 -5.82 -10.95 2.49
C LYS A 85 -6.71 -9.99 1.70
N ARG A 86 -7.11 -8.87 2.29
CA ARG A 86 -7.92 -7.86 1.60
C ARG A 86 -7.19 -7.22 0.42
N VAL A 87 -5.88 -6.96 0.52
CA VAL A 87 -5.07 -6.47 -0.61
C VAL A 87 -5.15 -7.42 -1.82
N ILE A 88 -5.12 -8.73 -1.59
CA ILE A 88 -5.24 -9.74 -2.66
C ILE A 88 -6.63 -9.65 -3.33
N GLU A 89 -7.69 -9.50 -2.54
CA GLU A 89 -9.06 -9.34 -3.06
C GLU A 89 -9.21 -8.06 -3.88
N ILE A 90 -8.71 -6.92 -3.38
CA ILE A 90 -8.71 -5.63 -4.09
C ILE A 90 -7.99 -5.75 -5.44
N ARG A 91 -6.80 -6.37 -5.46
CA ARG A 91 -6.03 -6.57 -6.69
C ARG A 91 -6.79 -7.42 -7.72
N LYS A 92 -7.50 -8.46 -7.28
CA LYS A 92 -8.35 -9.28 -8.18
C LYS A 92 -9.45 -8.43 -8.81
N ARG A 93 -10.17 -7.62 -8.02
CA ARG A 93 -11.24 -6.73 -8.51
C ARG A 93 -10.72 -5.74 -9.56
N GLY A 94 -9.54 -5.15 -9.32
CA GLY A 94 -8.93 -4.22 -10.28
C GLY A 94 -8.59 -4.87 -11.64
N ARG A 95 -8.14 -6.13 -11.64
CA ARG A 95 -7.79 -6.86 -12.88
C ARG A 95 -9.00 -7.23 -13.73
N TYR A 96 -10.17 -7.46 -13.14
CA TYR A 96 -11.40 -7.66 -13.92
C TYR A 96 -11.76 -6.40 -14.73
N VAL A 97 -11.59 -5.22 -14.12
CA VAL A 97 -11.87 -3.94 -14.77
C VAL A 97 -10.87 -3.64 -15.90
N GLU A 98 -9.60 -4.03 -15.78
CA GLU A 98 -8.61 -3.90 -16.86
C GLU A 98 -8.88 -4.88 -18.02
N GLY A 99 -9.29 -6.11 -17.72
CA GLY A 99 -9.63 -7.11 -18.74
C GLY A 99 -10.84 -6.72 -19.60
N ASP A 100 -11.80 -5.99 -19.05
CA ASP A 100 -12.97 -5.50 -19.78
C ASP A 100 -12.69 -4.23 -20.61
N ARG A 101 -11.58 -3.51 -20.36
CA ARG A 101 -11.18 -2.33 -21.15
C ARG A 101 -10.48 -2.67 -22.47
N HIS A 102 -10.16 -3.95 -22.68
CA HIS A 102 -9.49 -4.45 -23.89
C HIS A 102 -10.42 -5.28 -24.80
N LYS A 103 -11.74 -5.22 -24.58
CA LYS A 103 -12.77 -5.71 -25.52
C LYS A 103 -13.50 -4.53 -26.15
#